data_AF-A0A6A6DZ53-F1
#
_entry.id   AF-A0A6A6DZ53-F1
#
_cell.length_a   1.000
_cell.length_b   1.000
_cell.length_c   1.000
_cell.angle_alpha   90.00
_cell.angle_beta   90.00
_cell.angle_gamma   90.00
#
_symmetry.space_group_name_H-M   'P 1'
#
loop_
_entity.id
_entity.type
_entity.pdbx_description
1 polymer ?
#
loop_
_entity_poly.entity_id
_entity_poly.type
_entity_poly.pdbx_seq_one_letter_code
_entity_poly.pdbx_strand_id
1 'polypeptide(L)'
;MYLTILLPISLLAPLLLAAPSNIPIRLRPRQAQNAATGKAIYFITNDAQNAVVAMPINADGTLGDATLTATGGSGSTALDAKGQPAVPDALIGQSSLTIAGQNLFAVNAGSNSVSMFTISPNDPCTLQQVGEAVAIQGTFPNTVAASPQNSLVCVGSTGSQSGISCANFDAQAGIGEFDALRPLDLGQSDPPVGPTNSVSQTFFSEDESMLFTTVKGDPAANKTGFLSVFPVNGAGTQEGGVQGRGNAKGKAKGKGKGKKTGKGKGKGKGKGNANAAENPNPNSCAQAEAAAGAQASLSTQETRSSPPGTAVLFGSQVIPGSNPPQIFATDASFGAAILSVDQTMSATLLANQSIDGQSATCWSTISPLTNTAFVTDVGVNRMVEMRLDDASIVSEIDLSQEKASSADPGLIDLRAAGGFVYALSPGNGTSEAAVSVVDAQSKQLVQHATLGKIGVGANAMGMAVLV
;
A
#
# COMPACT_ATOMS: atom_id res chain seq x y z
N MET A 1 66.74 -5.96 61.06
CA MET A 1 66.41 -5.55 62.44
C MET A 1 65.33 -4.48 62.34
N TYR A 2 64.18 -4.81 62.93
CA TYR A 2 62.92 -4.06 63.11
C TYR A 2 62.84 -2.57 62.75
N LEU A 3 61.77 -2.21 62.03
CA LEU A 3 60.99 -1.03 62.37
C LEU A 3 59.51 -1.25 61.99
N THR A 4 58.74 -1.78 62.93
CA THR A 4 57.28 -1.97 62.80
C THR A 4 56.60 -0.67 63.24
N ILE A 5 56.03 0.05 62.28
CA ILE A 5 55.26 1.29 62.49
C ILE A 5 53.77 0.92 62.56
N LEU A 6 53.12 1.29 63.65
CA LEU A 6 51.66 1.25 63.82
C LEU A 6 51.00 2.30 62.91
N LEU A 7 50.09 1.86 62.03
CA LEU A 7 49.16 2.73 61.29
C LEU A 7 47.70 2.48 61.73
N PRO A 8 46.84 3.51 61.70
CA PRO A 8 45.49 3.46 62.26
C PRO A 8 44.50 2.76 61.34
N ILE A 9 43.50 2.12 61.95
CA ILE A 9 42.36 1.48 61.29
C ILE A 9 41.45 2.58 60.71
N SER A 10 41.44 2.72 59.38
CA SER A 10 40.46 3.52 58.64
C SER A 10 39.16 2.74 58.46
N LEU A 11 38.05 3.36 58.87
CA LEU A 11 36.69 2.88 58.57
C LEU A 11 36.47 2.80 57.06
N LEU A 12 36.23 1.60 56.52
CA LEU A 12 35.57 1.42 55.23
C LEU A 12 34.06 1.57 55.40
N ALA A 13 33.50 2.63 54.82
CA ALA A 13 32.08 2.69 54.52
C ALA A 13 31.76 1.75 53.35
N PRO A 14 30.70 0.92 53.41
CA PRO A 14 30.32 0.10 52.27
C PRO A 14 29.72 1.00 51.19
N LEU A 15 30.39 1.05 50.03
CA LEU A 15 29.81 1.56 48.79
C LEU A 15 28.72 0.56 48.37
N LEU A 16 27.44 0.91 48.55
CA LEU A 16 26.36 0.17 47.91
C LEU A 16 26.46 0.39 46.40
N LEU A 17 27.00 -0.60 45.69
CA LEU A 17 26.76 -0.75 44.26
C LEU A 17 25.26 -1.06 44.07
N ALA A 18 24.50 -0.06 43.61
CA ALA A 18 23.17 -0.30 43.08
C ALA A 18 23.32 -1.18 41.83
N ALA A 19 22.89 -2.43 41.92
CA ALA A 19 22.75 -3.30 40.76
C ALA A 19 21.78 -2.63 39.76
N PRO A 20 22.07 -2.67 38.45
CA PRO A 20 21.10 -2.22 37.47
C PRO A 20 19.84 -3.06 37.62
N SER A 21 18.74 -2.41 37.93
CA SER A 21 17.41 -3.01 37.94
C SER A 21 17.11 -3.52 36.53
N ASN A 22 17.33 -4.81 36.28
CA ASN A 22 16.77 -5.53 35.15
C ASN A 22 15.25 -5.55 35.35
N ILE A 23 14.57 -4.47 34.95
CA ILE A 23 13.14 -4.49 34.73
C ILE A 23 12.98 -5.21 33.39
N PRO A 24 12.46 -6.45 33.35
CA PRO A 24 12.07 -7.02 32.09
C PRO A 24 10.97 -6.11 31.54
N ILE A 25 11.25 -5.44 30.42
CA ILE A 25 10.20 -4.86 29.59
C ILE A 25 9.39 -6.05 29.10
N ARG A 26 8.38 -6.45 29.88
CA ARG A 26 7.30 -7.28 29.38
C ARG A 26 6.56 -6.40 28.40
N LEU A 27 6.95 -6.46 27.13
CA LEU A 27 6.05 -6.14 26.04
C LEU A 27 4.81 -7.00 26.31
N ARG A 28 3.74 -6.36 26.78
CA ARG A 28 2.44 -7.04 26.84
C ARG A 28 2.16 -7.45 25.40
N PRO A 29 1.94 -8.73 25.10
CA PRO A 29 1.32 -9.09 23.84
C PRO A 29 0.07 -8.22 23.77
N ARG A 30 -0.01 -7.34 22.77
CA ARG A 30 -1.26 -6.67 22.44
C ARG A 30 -2.22 -7.84 22.26
N GLN A 31 -3.18 -8.01 23.18
CA GLN A 31 -4.25 -8.99 23.00
C GLN A 31 -4.73 -8.78 21.56
N ALA A 32 -4.65 -9.83 20.73
CA ALA A 32 -5.19 -9.80 19.38
C ALA A 32 -6.55 -9.12 19.48
N GLN A 33 -6.65 -7.88 19.00
CA GLN A 33 -7.95 -7.25 18.84
C GLN A 33 -8.74 -8.24 18.00
N ASN A 34 -9.97 -8.60 18.39
CA ASN A 34 -10.84 -9.47 17.60
C ASN A 34 -10.79 -8.97 16.15
N ALA A 35 -9.95 -9.59 15.33
CA ALA A 35 -9.67 -9.13 13.99
C ALA A 35 -10.95 -9.46 13.24
N ALA A 36 -11.67 -8.42 12.80
CA ALA A 36 -12.92 -8.63 12.09
C ALA A 36 -12.64 -9.57 10.92
N THR A 37 -13.44 -10.64 10.82
CA THR A 37 -13.41 -11.51 9.65
C THR A 37 -13.62 -10.63 8.42
N GLY A 38 -12.83 -10.86 7.37
CA GLY A 38 -13.01 -10.13 6.11
C GLY A 38 -14.43 -10.30 5.57
N LYS A 39 -14.86 -9.39 4.69
CA LYS A 39 -16.18 -9.40 4.05
C LYS A 39 -16.16 -10.01 2.66
N ALA A 40 -15.12 -9.73 1.88
CA ALA A 40 -14.93 -10.28 0.55
C ALA A 40 -13.47 -10.16 0.11
N ILE A 41 -13.04 -11.09 -0.74
CA ILE A 41 -11.82 -10.96 -1.54
C ILE A 41 -12.15 -10.54 -2.96
N TYR A 42 -11.19 -9.89 -3.61
CA TYR A 42 -11.27 -9.48 -5.00
C TYR A 42 -9.96 -9.79 -5.70
N PHE A 43 -10.04 -10.15 -6.97
CA PHE A 43 -8.90 -10.31 -7.87
C PHE A 43 -9.35 -10.05 -9.32
N ILE A 44 -8.41 -9.92 -10.25
CA ILE A 44 -8.74 -9.72 -11.67
C ILE A 44 -8.52 -11.00 -12.47
N THR A 45 -9.27 -11.16 -13.56
CA THR A 45 -9.08 -12.27 -14.50
C THR A 45 -7.89 -12.06 -15.43
N ASN A 46 -7.49 -10.80 -15.67
CA ASN A 46 -6.47 -10.37 -16.63
C ASN A 46 -6.64 -11.00 -18.04
N ASP A 47 -7.88 -11.32 -18.41
CA ASP A 47 -8.19 -11.81 -19.74
C ASP A 47 -8.32 -10.66 -20.74
N ALA A 48 -8.43 -10.99 -22.03
CA ALA A 48 -8.66 -9.99 -23.09
C ALA A 48 -9.89 -9.10 -22.80
N GLN A 49 -10.92 -9.68 -22.16
CA GLN A 49 -12.00 -8.96 -21.49
C GLN A 49 -11.77 -9.06 -19.99
N ASN A 50 -11.04 -8.08 -19.43
CA ASN A 50 -10.63 -8.14 -18.04
C ASN A 50 -11.85 -7.89 -17.12
N ALA A 51 -11.96 -8.67 -16.06
CA ALA A 51 -13.03 -8.56 -15.07
C ALA A 51 -12.48 -8.62 -13.65
N VAL A 52 -13.17 -7.97 -12.72
CA VAL A 52 -12.97 -8.17 -11.29
C VAL A 52 -13.85 -9.34 -10.84
N VAL A 53 -13.23 -10.31 -10.21
CA VAL A 53 -13.90 -11.39 -9.48
C VAL A 53 -14.06 -10.95 -8.03
N ALA A 54 -15.27 -11.08 -7.47
CA ALA A 54 -15.54 -10.82 -6.06
C ALA A 54 -16.12 -12.07 -5.41
N MET A 55 -15.58 -12.46 -4.25
CA MET A 55 -16.05 -13.63 -3.49
C MET A 55 -16.31 -13.24 -2.03
N PRO A 56 -17.48 -13.53 -1.46
CA PRO A 56 -17.78 -13.17 -0.09
C PRO A 56 -17.01 -14.08 0.86
N ILE A 57 -16.61 -13.53 2.00
CA ILE A 57 -16.00 -14.28 3.09
C ILE A 57 -17.08 -14.57 4.13
N ASN A 58 -17.30 -15.84 4.42
CA ASN A 58 -18.20 -16.32 5.45
C ASN A 58 -17.59 -16.10 6.85
N ALA A 59 -18.41 -16.18 7.90
CA ALA A 59 -17.96 -15.97 9.28
C ALA A 59 -16.86 -16.94 9.72
N ASP A 60 -16.79 -18.13 9.12
CA ASP A 60 -15.77 -19.16 9.35
C ASP A 60 -14.51 -19.00 8.47
N GLY A 61 -14.41 -17.91 7.73
CA GLY A 61 -13.30 -17.60 6.83
C GLY A 61 -13.41 -18.19 5.44
N THR A 62 -14.30 -19.16 5.21
CA THR A 62 -14.50 -19.77 3.89
C THR A 62 -15.07 -18.78 2.88
N LEU A 63 -14.87 -19.05 1.60
CA LEU A 63 -15.37 -18.29 0.47
C LEU A 63 -16.70 -18.86 -0.03
N GLY A 64 -17.62 -17.95 -0.36
CA GLY A 64 -18.86 -18.26 -1.07
C GLY A 64 -18.75 -18.13 -2.59
N ASP A 65 -19.90 -18.05 -3.25
CA ASP A 65 -19.99 -17.96 -4.71
C ASP A 65 -19.43 -16.65 -5.25
N ALA A 66 -18.74 -16.71 -6.38
CA ALA A 66 -18.13 -15.56 -7.01
C ALA A 66 -19.07 -14.79 -7.93
N THR A 67 -18.87 -13.48 -8.03
CA THR A 67 -19.43 -12.62 -9.09
C THR A 67 -18.31 -12.12 -10.00
N LEU A 68 -18.64 -11.80 -11.26
CA LEU A 68 -17.74 -11.16 -12.20
C LEU A 68 -18.29 -9.81 -12.64
N THR A 69 -17.45 -8.78 -12.59
CA THR A 69 -17.79 -7.44 -13.07
C THR A 69 -16.74 -6.98 -14.08
N ALA A 70 -17.16 -6.66 -15.31
CA ALA A 70 -16.25 -6.21 -16.35
C ALA A 70 -15.54 -4.90 -15.94
N THR A 71 -14.25 -4.80 -16.28
CA THR A 71 -13.47 -3.57 -16.09
C THR A 71 -13.66 -2.55 -17.21
N GLY A 72 -14.17 -3.00 -18.37
CA GLY A 72 -14.16 -2.20 -19.60
C GLY A 72 -12.78 -2.06 -20.24
N GLY A 73 -11.72 -2.63 -19.66
CA GLY A 73 -10.38 -2.70 -20.22
C GLY A 73 -9.96 -4.13 -20.59
N SER A 74 -8.71 -4.27 -21.02
CA SER A 74 -8.11 -5.57 -21.39
C SER A 74 -6.89 -5.90 -20.55
N GLY A 75 -6.74 -7.19 -20.24
CA GLY A 75 -5.53 -7.74 -19.63
C GLY A 75 -4.40 -7.91 -20.65
N SER A 76 -3.21 -8.23 -20.15
CA SER A 76 -2.03 -8.49 -20.98
C SER A 76 -1.02 -9.36 -20.23
N THR A 77 0.00 -9.83 -20.94
CA THR A 77 1.04 -10.70 -20.40
C THR A 77 2.41 -10.15 -20.75
N ALA A 78 3.26 -9.99 -19.74
CA ALA A 78 4.67 -9.68 -19.92
C ALA A 78 5.37 -10.84 -20.66
N LEU A 79 6.61 -10.62 -21.08
CA LEU A 79 7.45 -11.64 -21.68
C LEU A 79 8.51 -12.13 -20.68
N ASP A 80 8.91 -13.38 -20.81
CA ASP A 80 10.08 -13.93 -20.13
C ASP A 80 11.37 -13.58 -20.89
N ALA A 81 12.53 -13.95 -20.33
CA ALA A 81 13.83 -13.71 -20.96
C ALA A 81 14.02 -14.38 -22.33
N LYS A 82 13.15 -15.32 -22.72
CA LYS A 82 13.14 -16.01 -24.03
C LYS A 82 12.12 -15.39 -25.00
N GLY A 83 11.46 -14.29 -24.61
CA GLY A 83 10.42 -13.65 -25.40
C GLY A 83 9.12 -14.45 -25.47
N GLN A 84 8.90 -15.39 -24.55
CA GLN A 84 7.64 -16.13 -24.41
C GLN A 84 6.74 -15.46 -23.36
N PRO A 85 5.42 -15.71 -23.33
CA PRO A 85 4.56 -15.20 -22.27
C PRO A 85 5.10 -15.55 -20.87
N ALA A 86 5.26 -14.55 -20.01
CA ALA A 86 5.67 -14.70 -18.62
C ALA A 86 4.49 -15.23 -17.80
N VAL A 87 4.34 -16.56 -17.76
CA VAL A 87 3.33 -17.25 -16.97
C VAL A 87 4.02 -18.03 -15.84
N PRO A 88 3.37 -18.21 -14.68
CA PRO A 88 1.96 -17.89 -14.43
C PRO A 88 1.70 -16.47 -13.89
N ASP A 89 2.74 -15.68 -13.58
CA ASP A 89 2.60 -14.27 -13.17
C ASP A 89 2.69 -13.32 -14.37
N ALA A 90 1.56 -13.11 -15.04
CA ALA A 90 1.49 -12.31 -16.26
C ALA A 90 1.81 -10.82 -16.06
N LEU A 91 1.63 -10.29 -14.85
CA LEU A 91 1.84 -8.87 -14.52
C LEU A 91 3.15 -8.59 -13.77
N ILE A 92 3.90 -9.63 -13.41
CA ILE A 92 5.24 -9.54 -12.80
C ILE A 92 5.26 -8.59 -11.59
N GLY A 93 4.15 -8.52 -10.84
CA GLY A 93 3.93 -7.52 -9.81
C GLY A 93 2.87 -7.93 -8.79
N GLN A 94 2.73 -7.10 -7.76
CA GLN A 94 1.74 -7.25 -6.70
C GLN A 94 0.80 -6.03 -6.71
N SER A 95 -0.45 -6.26 -6.29
CA SER A 95 -1.50 -5.23 -6.19
C SER A 95 -1.92 -4.67 -7.55
N SER A 96 -2.18 -5.55 -8.53
CA SER A 96 -2.88 -5.20 -9.78
C SER A 96 -4.31 -4.68 -9.54
N LEU A 97 -4.83 -4.86 -8.33
CA LEU A 97 -5.99 -4.17 -7.81
C LEU A 97 -5.80 -3.78 -6.33
N THR A 98 -6.54 -2.76 -5.89
CA THR A 98 -6.53 -2.28 -4.51
C THR A 98 -7.87 -1.67 -4.11
N ILE A 99 -8.07 -1.43 -2.80
CA ILE A 99 -9.28 -0.84 -2.22
C ILE A 99 -8.90 0.44 -1.47
N ALA A 100 -9.71 1.49 -1.61
CA ALA A 100 -9.67 2.70 -0.78
C ALA A 100 -11.10 3.08 -0.34
N GLY A 101 -11.40 2.83 0.93
CA GLY A 101 -12.77 2.97 1.45
C GLY A 101 -13.72 1.96 0.79
N GLN A 102 -14.82 2.45 0.21
CA GLN A 102 -15.77 1.65 -0.56
C GLN A 102 -15.48 1.66 -2.06
N ASN A 103 -14.26 2.00 -2.47
CA ASN A 103 -13.86 2.03 -3.86
C ASN A 103 -12.80 0.98 -4.14
N LEU A 104 -12.90 0.31 -5.29
CA LEU A 104 -11.93 -0.65 -5.79
C LEU A 104 -11.34 -0.13 -7.10
N PHE A 105 -10.03 -0.29 -7.27
CA PHE A 105 -9.29 0.11 -8.47
C PHE A 105 -8.60 -1.11 -9.05
N ALA A 106 -8.71 -1.32 -10.36
CA ALA A 106 -8.13 -2.45 -11.07
C ALA A 106 -7.37 -1.99 -12.32
N VAL A 107 -6.14 -2.47 -12.49
CA VAL A 107 -5.34 -2.17 -13.69
C VAL A 107 -5.79 -3.04 -14.87
N ASN A 108 -5.66 -2.49 -16.07
CA ASN A 108 -5.89 -3.16 -17.33
C ASN A 108 -4.63 -3.02 -18.18
N ALA A 109 -3.72 -3.99 -18.07
CA ALA A 109 -2.39 -3.90 -18.67
C ALA A 109 -2.42 -3.83 -20.20
N GLY A 110 -3.41 -4.46 -20.85
CA GLY A 110 -3.53 -4.51 -22.31
C GLY A 110 -4.09 -3.23 -22.92
N SER A 111 -4.90 -2.49 -22.16
CA SER A 111 -5.50 -1.23 -22.62
C SER A 111 -4.81 0.01 -22.03
N ASN A 112 -3.74 -0.16 -21.25
CA ASN A 112 -3.05 0.91 -20.53
C ASN A 112 -4.02 1.82 -19.77
N SER A 113 -4.92 1.20 -18.99
CA SER A 113 -5.97 1.91 -18.26
C SER A 113 -6.17 1.36 -16.85
N VAL A 114 -6.91 2.10 -16.04
CA VAL A 114 -7.38 1.68 -14.72
C VAL A 114 -8.89 1.88 -14.63
N SER A 115 -9.58 0.96 -13.97
CA SER A 115 -11.02 1.02 -13.73
C SER A 115 -11.31 1.25 -12.26
N MET A 116 -12.34 2.03 -11.95
CA MET A 116 -12.83 2.26 -10.60
C MET A 116 -14.22 1.67 -10.43
N PHE A 117 -14.48 1.09 -9.27
CA PHE A 117 -15.76 0.53 -8.87
C PHE A 117 -16.15 1.05 -7.50
N THR A 118 -17.45 1.22 -7.28
CA THR A 118 -18.01 1.28 -5.93
C THR A 118 -18.37 -0.12 -5.46
N ILE A 119 -18.09 -0.39 -4.19
CA ILE A 119 -18.45 -1.61 -3.49
C ILE A 119 -19.74 -1.34 -2.71
N SER A 120 -20.79 -2.10 -2.97
CA SER A 120 -22.04 -1.97 -2.23
C SER A 120 -21.82 -2.25 -0.73
N PRO A 121 -22.26 -1.34 0.17
CA PRO A 121 -22.10 -1.54 1.62
C PRO A 121 -23.02 -2.65 2.17
N ASN A 122 -24.06 -3.04 1.43
CA ASN A 122 -25.01 -4.08 1.84
C ASN A 122 -24.64 -5.46 1.29
N ASP A 123 -23.89 -5.50 0.20
CA ASP A 123 -23.42 -6.72 -0.45
C ASP A 123 -22.06 -6.45 -1.10
N PRO A 124 -20.94 -6.89 -0.50
CA PRO A 124 -19.61 -6.57 -0.98
C PRO A 124 -19.29 -7.19 -2.34
N CYS A 125 -20.05 -8.19 -2.81
CA CYS A 125 -19.86 -8.80 -4.13
C CYS A 125 -20.61 -8.07 -5.26
N THR A 126 -21.44 -7.08 -4.93
CA THR A 126 -22.08 -6.20 -5.90
C THR A 126 -21.18 -4.99 -6.16
N LEU A 127 -20.47 -5.03 -7.29
CA LEU A 127 -19.62 -3.94 -7.78
C LEU A 127 -20.34 -3.14 -8.87
N GLN A 128 -20.21 -1.82 -8.81
CA GLN A 128 -20.65 -0.92 -9.88
C GLN A 128 -19.48 -0.10 -10.39
N GLN A 129 -19.13 -0.26 -11.67
CA GLN A 129 -18.10 0.56 -12.31
C GLN A 129 -18.53 2.04 -12.30
N VAL A 130 -17.61 2.93 -11.91
CA VAL A 130 -17.82 4.38 -11.92
C VAL A 130 -17.12 4.96 -13.14
N GLY A 131 -17.90 5.46 -14.09
CA GLY A 131 -17.39 5.92 -15.37
C GLY A 131 -16.88 4.78 -16.25
N GLU A 132 -15.99 5.10 -17.19
CA GLU A 132 -15.30 4.13 -18.06
C GLU A 132 -13.88 3.86 -17.54
N ALA A 133 -13.18 2.89 -18.13
CA ALA A 133 -11.76 2.67 -17.84
C ALA A 133 -10.95 3.90 -18.29
N VAL A 134 -10.13 4.46 -17.41
CA VAL A 134 -9.39 5.71 -17.66
C VAL A 134 -7.98 5.37 -18.13
N ALA A 135 -7.60 5.90 -19.29
CA ALA A 135 -6.24 5.77 -19.82
C ALA A 135 -5.21 6.45 -18.90
N ILE A 136 -4.07 5.80 -18.73
CA ILE A 136 -2.97 6.32 -17.90
C ILE A 136 -1.81 6.82 -18.77
N GLN A 137 -0.84 7.49 -18.14
CA GLN A 137 0.33 8.02 -18.86
C GLN A 137 1.45 6.99 -19.10
N GLY A 138 1.41 5.85 -18.40
CA GLY A 138 2.38 4.76 -18.56
C GLY A 138 1.86 3.64 -19.46
N THR A 139 2.74 2.71 -19.84
CA THR A 139 2.37 1.50 -20.58
C THR A 139 2.57 0.25 -19.73
N PHE A 140 1.70 -0.74 -19.91
CA PHE A 140 1.64 -1.96 -19.11
C PHE A 140 1.53 -1.66 -17.60
N PRO A 141 0.41 -1.07 -17.14
CA PRO A 141 0.16 -0.89 -15.71
C PRO A 141 0.04 -2.25 -15.04
N ASN A 142 0.87 -2.48 -14.03
CA ASN A 142 0.89 -3.76 -13.32
C ASN A 142 0.62 -3.65 -11.82
N THR A 143 0.56 -2.43 -11.28
CA THR A 143 0.27 -2.19 -9.86
C THR A 143 -0.49 -0.88 -9.66
N VAL A 144 -1.38 -0.84 -8.67
CA VAL A 144 -2.16 0.35 -8.30
C VAL A 144 -2.21 0.52 -6.78
N ALA A 145 -2.02 1.77 -6.35
CA ALA A 145 -2.21 2.22 -4.97
C ALA A 145 -3.33 3.26 -4.92
N ALA A 146 -4.10 3.27 -3.84
CA ALA A 146 -5.10 4.30 -3.61
C ALA A 146 -5.06 4.78 -2.17
N SER A 147 -5.18 6.09 -1.99
CA SER A 147 -5.14 6.79 -0.72
C SER A 147 -6.52 7.42 -0.47
N PRO A 148 -7.34 6.85 0.42
CA PRO A 148 -8.62 7.44 0.78
C PRO A 148 -8.46 8.79 1.49
N GLN A 149 -7.39 9.01 2.26
CA GLN A 149 -7.18 10.29 2.97
C GLN A 149 -6.89 11.44 2.01
N ASN A 150 -6.18 11.17 0.92
CA ASN A 150 -5.79 12.16 -0.07
C ASN A 150 -6.68 12.17 -1.31
N SER A 151 -7.64 11.24 -1.42
CA SER A 151 -8.44 11.04 -2.64
C SER A 151 -7.55 10.91 -3.89
N LEU A 152 -6.51 10.09 -3.78
CA LEU A 152 -5.51 9.86 -4.84
C LEU A 152 -5.45 8.38 -5.23
N VAL A 153 -5.40 8.11 -6.52
CA VAL A 153 -5.05 6.81 -7.09
C VAL A 153 -3.77 6.96 -7.89
N CYS A 154 -2.78 6.10 -7.65
CA CYS A 154 -1.48 6.12 -8.29
C CYS A 154 -1.20 4.77 -8.94
N VAL A 155 -0.83 4.78 -10.21
CA VAL A 155 -0.63 3.57 -11.03
C VAL A 155 0.84 3.47 -11.41
N GLY A 156 1.45 2.32 -11.07
CA GLY A 156 2.79 1.95 -11.48
C GLY A 156 2.77 1.14 -12.77
N SER A 157 3.65 1.51 -13.70
CA SER A 157 3.72 0.95 -15.06
C SER A 157 5.13 0.46 -15.38
N THR A 158 5.22 -0.71 -16.02
CA THR A 158 6.51 -1.38 -16.30
C THR A 158 6.96 -1.26 -17.75
N GLY A 159 6.06 -1.03 -18.70
CA GLY A 159 6.33 -1.06 -20.14
C GLY A 159 7.33 -0.01 -20.63
N SER A 160 7.33 0.24 -21.94
CA SER A 160 8.24 1.23 -22.55
C SER A 160 8.15 2.63 -21.93
N GLN A 161 6.96 2.99 -21.42
CA GLN A 161 6.74 4.18 -20.60
C GLN A 161 6.63 3.78 -19.13
N SER A 162 7.75 3.34 -18.55
CA SER A 162 7.83 2.90 -17.17
C SER A 162 7.82 4.10 -16.19
N GLY A 163 6.93 4.08 -15.20
CA GLY A 163 6.81 5.17 -14.24
C GLY A 163 5.57 5.11 -13.36
N ILE A 164 5.36 6.18 -12.59
CA ILE A 164 4.18 6.39 -11.75
C ILE A 164 3.41 7.62 -12.24
N SER A 165 2.11 7.48 -12.46
CA SER A 165 1.20 8.62 -12.65
C SER A 165 0.05 8.49 -11.66
N CYS A 166 -0.49 9.63 -11.23
CA CYS A 166 -1.58 9.67 -10.26
C CYS A 166 -2.74 10.53 -10.77
N ALA A 167 -3.93 10.22 -10.30
CA ALA A 167 -5.12 11.03 -10.50
C ALA A 167 -5.84 11.18 -9.16
N ASN A 168 -6.62 12.26 -9.02
CA ASN A 168 -7.61 12.29 -7.96
C ASN A 168 -8.81 11.43 -8.34
N PHE A 169 -9.52 10.92 -7.34
CA PHE A 169 -10.77 10.19 -7.56
C PHE A 169 -11.88 10.72 -6.65
N ASP A 170 -13.11 10.57 -7.11
CA ASP A 170 -14.33 10.85 -6.36
C ASP A 170 -15.30 9.68 -6.52
N ALA A 171 -16.05 9.37 -5.45
CA ALA A 171 -16.94 8.22 -5.42
C ALA A 171 -18.10 8.31 -6.43
N GLN A 172 -18.46 9.51 -6.89
CA GLN A 172 -19.52 9.72 -7.87
C GLN A 172 -18.95 10.03 -9.26
N ALA A 173 -17.93 10.88 -9.35
CA ALA A 173 -17.36 11.31 -10.63
C ALA A 173 -16.34 10.30 -11.21
N GLY A 174 -15.82 9.39 -10.40
CA GLY A 174 -14.82 8.41 -10.82
C GLY A 174 -13.40 8.95 -10.75
N ILE A 175 -12.51 8.41 -11.58
CA ILE A 175 -11.11 8.83 -11.66
C ILE A 175 -11.02 10.06 -12.56
N GLY A 176 -10.32 11.10 -12.10
CA GLY A 176 -9.99 12.28 -12.89
C GLY A 176 -8.90 12.03 -13.93
N GLU A 177 -8.37 13.11 -14.51
CA GLU A 177 -7.23 13.01 -15.43
C GLU A 177 -5.96 12.62 -14.66
N PHE A 178 -5.18 11.71 -15.23
CA PHE A 178 -3.86 11.38 -14.72
C PHE A 178 -2.87 12.51 -14.97
N ASP A 179 -2.09 12.83 -13.94
CA ASP A 179 -0.98 13.76 -14.02
C ASP A 179 0.21 13.19 -14.81
N ALA A 180 1.22 14.02 -15.02
CA ALA A 180 2.41 13.65 -15.77
C ALA A 180 3.11 12.41 -15.18
N LEU A 181 3.58 11.52 -16.06
CA LEU A 181 4.37 10.36 -15.68
C LEU A 181 5.63 10.79 -14.95
N ARG A 182 5.90 10.17 -13.79
CA ARG A 182 7.18 10.20 -13.07
C ARG A 182 8.01 9.01 -13.58
N PRO A 183 8.97 9.21 -14.50
CA PRO A 183 9.66 8.11 -15.15
C PRO A 183 10.58 7.38 -14.17
N LEU A 184 10.66 6.06 -14.32
CA LEU A 184 11.62 5.23 -13.59
C LEU A 184 12.84 4.84 -14.43
N ASP A 185 12.81 5.13 -15.73
CA ASP A 185 13.88 4.92 -16.72
C ASP A 185 14.38 3.47 -16.81
N LEU A 186 13.47 2.49 -16.83
CA LEU A 186 13.82 1.06 -16.83
C LEU A 186 14.31 0.56 -18.21
N GLY A 187 14.01 1.30 -19.28
CA GLY A 187 14.35 0.94 -20.67
C GLY A 187 13.65 -0.35 -21.12
N GLN A 188 12.39 -0.52 -20.74
CA GLN A 188 11.55 -1.69 -21.06
C GLN A 188 10.90 -1.59 -22.45
N SER A 189 10.26 -2.68 -22.88
CA SER A 189 9.47 -2.77 -24.12
C SER A 189 7.96 -2.87 -23.82
N ASP A 190 7.14 -2.90 -24.86
CA ASP A 190 5.72 -3.26 -24.78
C ASP A 190 5.44 -4.49 -25.66
N PRO A 191 5.07 -5.66 -25.08
CA PRO A 191 5.02 -5.94 -23.64
C PRO A 191 6.42 -5.88 -22.99
N PRO A 192 6.50 -5.64 -21.67
CA PRO A 192 7.78 -5.64 -20.95
C PRO A 192 8.35 -7.06 -20.81
N VAL A 193 9.66 -7.14 -20.59
CA VAL A 193 10.36 -8.39 -20.30
C VAL A 193 10.70 -8.45 -18.81
N GLY A 194 10.34 -9.54 -18.15
CA GLY A 194 10.52 -9.72 -16.71
C GLY A 194 10.79 -11.18 -16.30
N PRO A 195 10.79 -11.46 -14.98
CA PRO A 195 10.36 -10.54 -13.92
C PRO A 195 11.38 -9.43 -13.61
N THR A 196 12.69 -9.61 -13.84
CA THR A 196 13.71 -8.61 -13.49
C THR A 196 13.54 -7.26 -14.20
N ASN A 197 14.16 -6.19 -13.66
CA ASN A 197 14.11 -4.84 -14.25
C ASN A 197 12.68 -4.30 -14.47
N SER A 198 11.78 -4.50 -13.50
CA SER A 198 10.37 -4.13 -13.59
C SER A 198 9.87 -3.44 -12.31
N VAL A 199 8.76 -2.71 -12.43
CA VAL A 199 8.02 -2.25 -11.25
C VAL A 199 7.38 -3.45 -10.56
N SER A 200 7.54 -3.58 -9.25
CA SER A 200 6.93 -4.66 -8.47
C SER A 200 5.60 -4.27 -7.88
N GLN A 201 5.61 -3.18 -7.11
CA GLN A 201 4.44 -2.75 -6.37
C GLN A 201 4.56 -1.26 -6.06
N THR A 202 3.44 -0.55 -6.17
CA THR A 202 3.27 0.81 -5.67
C THR A 202 2.26 0.78 -4.52
N PHE A 203 2.54 1.46 -3.41
CA PHE A 203 1.72 1.42 -2.19
C PHE A 203 1.99 2.64 -1.30
N PHE A 204 0.99 3.09 -0.54
CA PHE A 204 1.15 4.21 0.39
C PHE A 204 1.74 3.75 1.72
N SER A 205 2.48 4.66 2.37
CA SER A 205 2.79 4.61 3.81
C SER A 205 1.52 4.56 4.67
N GLU A 206 1.64 4.09 5.91
CA GLU A 206 0.49 3.91 6.82
C GLU A 206 -0.26 5.23 7.08
N ASP A 207 0.45 6.36 7.15
CA ASP A 207 -0.12 7.69 7.32
C ASP A 207 -0.48 8.38 5.99
N GLU A 208 -0.32 7.67 4.87
CA GLU A 208 -0.57 8.14 3.51
C GLU A 208 0.20 9.42 3.14
N SER A 209 1.27 9.76 3.86
CA SER A 209 2.10 10.95 3.59
C SER A 209 3.16 10.72 2.51
N MET A 210 3.48 9.46 2.24
CA MET A 210 4.43 9.00 1.22
C MET A 210 3.84 7.90 0.37
N LEU A 211 4.22 7.86 -0.90
CA LEU A 211 4.05 6.73 -1.80
C LEU A 211 5.38 6.01 -1.97
N PHE A 212 5.36 4.70 -1.78
CA PHE A 212 6.48 3.79 -1.99
C PHE A 212 6.28 3.01 -3.30
N THR A 213 7.37 2.81 -4.04
CA THR A 213 7.39 1.92 -5.20
C THR A 213 8.63 1.04 -5.15
N THR A 214 8.46 -0.29 -5.10
CA THR A 214 9.56 -1.25 -5.23
C THR A 214 9.80 -1.59 -6.69
N VAL A 215 11.08 -1.65 -7.08
CA VAL A 215 11.54 -1.97 -8.42
C VAL A 215 12.59 -3.06 -8.36
N LYS A 216 12.40 -4.12 -9.16
CA LYS A 216 13.33 -5.25 -9.25
C LYS A 216 14.58 -4.83 -10.01
N GLY A 217 15.73 -5.24 -9.50
CA GLY A 217 16.96 -5.21 -10.27
C GLY A 217 17.01 -6.31 -11.33
N ASP A 218 18.13 -6.33 -12.03
CA ASP A 218 18.58 -7.42 -12.88
C ASP A 218 20.09 -7.59 -12.67
N PRO A 219 20.50 -8.44 -11.72
CA PRO A 219 21.92 -8.66 -11.44
C PRO A 219 22.70 -9.16 -12.66
N ALA A 220 22.08 -9.95 -13.55
CA ALA A 220 22.72 -10.48 -14.75
C ALA A 220 23.00 -9.38 -15.79
N ALA A 221 22.14 -8.36 -15.85
CA ALA A 221 22.31 -7.17 -16.68
C ALA A 221 22.94 -5.96 -15.94
N ASN A 222 23.45 -6.16 -14.72
CA ASN A 222 24.01 -5.11 -13.86
C ASN A 222 23.05 -3.92 -13.63
N LYS A 223 21.75 -4.19 -13.51
CA LYS A 223 20.73 -3.21 -13.14
C LYS A 223 20.40 -3.37 -11.67
N THR A 224 20.54 -2.30 -10.89
CA THR A 224 20.32 -2.35 -9.45
C THR A 224 18.85 -2.10 -9.14
N GLY A 225 18.23 -2.96 -8.33
CA GLY A 225 16.88 -2.74 -7.82
C GLY A 225 16.83 -1.58 -6.82
N PHE A 226 15.65 -1.03 -6.57
CA PHE A 226 15.52 0.11 -5.68
C PHE A 226 14.13 0.23 -5.07
N LEU A 227 14.06 0.98 -3.96
CA LEU A 227 12.84 1.59 -3.45
C LEU A 227 12.83 3.05 -3.88
N SER A 228 11.74 3.47 -4.52
CA SER A 228 11.42 4.87 -4.76
C SER A 228 10.42 5.36 -3.71
N VAL A 229 10.64 6.57 -3.20
CA VAL A 229 9.79 7.22 -2.22
C VAL A 229 9.41 8.62 -2.69
N PHE A 230 8.13 8.88 -2.86
CA PHE A 230 7.57 10.19 -3.21
C PHE A 230 6.76 10.76 -2.05
N PRO A 231 6.97 12.00 -1.62
CA PRO A 231 6.07 12.65 -0.68
C PRO A 231 4.73 13.02 -1.35
N VAL A 232 3.65 12.97 -0.56
CA VAL A 232 2.33 13.46 -0.94
C VAL A 232 2.20 14.92 -0.50
N ASN A 233 2.04 15.81 -1.46
CA ASN A 233 1.81 17.23 -1.23
C ASN A 233 0.35 17.47 -0.84
N GLY A 234 0.13 18.33 0.16
CA GLY A 234 -1.23 18.67 0.60
C GLY A 234 -1.91 17.58 1.44
N ALA A 235 -1.14 16.59 1.95
CA ALA A 235 -1.65 15.58 2.87
C ALA A 235 -2.43 16.23 4.02
N GLY A 236 -3.68 15.82 4.17
CA GLY A 236 -4.68 16.55 4.95
C GLY A 236 -4.26 16.84 6.38
N THR A 237 -4.02 18.12 6.68
CA THR A 237 -4.23 18.68 8.03
C THR A 237 -5.73 18.73 8.32
N GLN A 238 -6.38 17.58 8.39
CA GLN A 238 -7.72 17.45 8.98
C GLN A 238 -7.53 17.10 10.47
N GLU A 239 -6.94 18.02 11.24
CA GLU A 239 -7.07 17.96 12.69
C GLU A 239 -8.56 18.11 13.02
N GLY A 240 -9.14 17.03 13.55
CA GLY A 240 -10.47 17.05 14.13
C GLY A 240 -10.56 18.13 15.19
N GLY A 241 -11.20 19.25 14.83
CA GLY A 241 -11.52 20.32 15.75
C GLY A 241 -12.46 19.83 16.84
N VAL A 242 -11.91 19.38 17.96
CA VAL A 242 -12.63 19.29 19.22
C VAL A 242 -12.97 20.72 19.62
N GLN A 243 -14.18 21.16 19.28
CA GLN A 243 -14.76 22.41 19.78
C GLN A 243 -14.90 22.32 21.31
N GLY A 244 -13.87 22.80 22.01
CA GLY A 244 -13.98 23.17 23.41
C GLY A 244 -15.03 24.26 23.56
N ARG A 245 -16.17 23.91 24.16
CA ARG A 245 -17.22 24.87 24.55
C ARG A 245 -16.69 25.79 25.66
N GLY A 246 -16.04 26.88 25.27
CA GLY A 246 -15.71 28.00 26.14
C GLY A 246 -16.91 28.93 26.29
N ASN A 247 -17.59 28.84 27.42
CA ASN A 247 -18.74 29.67 27.77
C ASN A 247 -18.25 31.07 28.20
N ALA A 248 -18.49 32.12 27.40
CA ALA A 248 -18.14 33.49 27.76
C ALA A 248 -19.38 34.41 27.72
N LYS A 249 -19.96 34.66 28.90
CA LYS A 249 -20.80 35.82 29.20
C LYS A 249 -20.09 36.68 30.23
N GLY A 250 -19.83 37.95 29.91
CA GLY A 250 -19.30 38.91 30.88
C GLY A 250 -19.04 40.29 30.29
N LYS A 251 -20.02 41.19 30.42
CA LYS A 251 -19.95 42.63 30.11
C LYS A 251 -18.93 43.35 31.02
N ALA A 252 -18.25 44.38 30.48
CA ALA A 252 -18.42 45.80 30.86
C ALA A 252 -17.13 46.66 30.87
N LYS A 253 -17.24 47.81 30.19
CA LYS A 253 -16.77 49.18 30.52
C LYS A 253 -15.30 49.45 30.89
N GLY A 254 -14.71 50.41 30.15
CA GLY A 254 -14.11 51.59 30.78
C GLY A 254 -12.83 52.21 30.20
N LYS A 255 -13.00 53.38 29.55
CA LYS A 255 -12.14 54.61 29.60
C LYS A 255 -10.64 54.54 29.19
N GLY A 256 -10.34 55.11 28.02
CA GLY A 256 -9.80 56.48 27.87
C GLY A 256 -8.28 56.76 27.97
N LYS A 257 -7.85 57.72 27.12
CA LYS A 257 -6.54 58.42 26.95
C LYS A 257 -5.65 57.81 25.84
N GLY A 258 -5.08 58.50 24.85
CA GLY A 258 -4.98 59.92 24.51
C GLY A 258 -3.52 60.35 24.23
N LYS A 259 -3.12 60.55 22.96
CA LYS A 259 -2.08 61.49 22.41
C LYS A 259 -1.69 61.05 20.97
N LYS A 260 -1.87 61.88 19.92
CA LYS A 260 -0.89 62.82 19.30
C LYS A 260 0.35 62.07 18.74
N THR A 261 0.82 62.19 17.48
CA THR A 261 0.93 63.31 16.52
C THR A 261 1.50 62.81 15.17
N GLY A 262 1.25 63.53 14.06
CA GLY A 262 2.10 63.53 12.84
C GLY A 262 1.32 63.43 11.52
N LYS A 263 0.70 64.50 11.00
CA LYS A 263 1.19 65.39 9.91
C LYS A 263 1.93 64.69 8.74
N GLY A 264 1.24 64.58 7.60
CA GLY A 264 1.81 64.45 6.25
C GLY A 264 0.81 64.95 5.21
N LYS A 265 1.11 66.08 4.57
CA LYS A 265 0.27 66.76 3.56
C LYS A 265 0.57 66.18 2.16
N GLY A 266 -0.48 65.93 1.37
CA GLY A 266 -0.38 65.79 -0.09
C GLY A 266 -1.71 66.20 -0.73
N LYS A 267 -1.72 67.35 -1.42
CA LYS A 267 -2.87 67.91 -2.13
C LYS A 267 -2.84 67.46 -3.60
N GLY A 268 -3.98 67.01 -4.12
CA GLY A 268 -4.27 66.92 -5.56
C GLY A 268 -5.75 67.19 -5.81
N LYS A 269 -6.07 68.32 -6.45
CA LYS A 269 -7.40 68.70 -7.00
C LYS A 269 -7.64 67.88 -8.30
N GLY A 270 -8.84 67.58 -8.79
CA GLY A 270 -10.21 67.89 -8.42
C GLY A 270 -11.18 67.59 -9.60
N LYS A 271 -12.48 67.79 -9.34
CA LYS A 271 -13.65 67.92 -10.28
C LYS A 271 -14.07 66.63 -11.03
N GLY A 272 -15.34 66.24 -11.10
CA GLY A 272 -16.61 66.78 -10.60
C GLY A 272 -17.81 65.98 -11.14
N ASN A 273 -18.97 66.14 -10.48
CA ASN A 273 -20.37 65.83 -10.88
C ASN A 273 -20.74 64.38 -11.28
N ALA A 274 -21.97 63.90 -11.14
CA ALA A 274 -23.14 64.14 -10.28
C ALA A 274 -24.15 63.02 -10.67
N ASN A 275 -24.85 62.47 -9.68
CA ASN A 275 -26.18 61.83 -9.72
C ASN A 275 -26.60 60.98 -10.93
N ALA A 276 -26.88 59.70 -10.68
CA ALA A 276 -28.21 59.13 -10.97
C ALA A 276 -28.41 57.87 -10.11
N ALA A 277 -29.49 57.89 -9.34
CA ALA A 277 -30.04 56.74 -8.66
C ALA A 277 -30.92 55.97 -9.65
N GLU A 278 -30.68 54.66 -9.78
CA GLU A 278 -31.66 53.70 -10.26
C GLU A 278 -31.46 52.39 -9.51
N ASN A 279 -32.50 51.99 -8.78
CA ASN A 279 -32.70 50.63 -8.28
C ASN A 279 -33.28 49.84 -9.47
N PRO A 280 -32.91 48.56 -9.71
CA PRO A 280 -33.66 47.53 -8.99
C PRO A 280 -32.93 46.18 -8.74
N ASN A 281 -33.51 45.47 -7.77
CA ASN A 281 -33.71 44.02 -7.67
C ASN A 281 -32.65 43.18 -6.91
N PRO A 282 -33.02 42.59 -5.75
CA PRO A 282 -32.18 41.69 -4.98
C PRO A 282 -32.38 40.27 -5.51
N ASN A 283 -31.55 39.83 -6.45
CA ASN A 283 -31.37 38.41 -6.75
C ASN A 283 -30.06 38.21 -7.52
N SER A 284 -28.95 38.31 -6.81
CA SER A 284 -27.77 37.53 -7.15
C SER A 284 -27.19 36.99 -5.86
N CYS A 285 -27.34 35.67 -5.67
CA CYS A 285 -26.52 34.93 -4.75
C CYS A 285 -25.08 35.13 -5.20
N ALA A 286 -24.37 36.04 -4.55
CA ALA A 286 -22.92 36.02 -4.53
C ALA A 286 -22.54 34.69 -3.89
N GLN A 287 -22.13 33.74 -4.72
CA GLN A 287 -21.39 32.57 -4.29
C GLN A 287 -20.17 33.12 -3.55
N ALA A 288 -20.17 32.95 -2.24
CA ALA A 288 -18.93 32.98 -1.49
C ALA A 288 -18.09 31.83 -2.04
N GLU A 289 -17.07 32.15 -2.83
CA GLU A 289 -15.96 31.24 -3.09
C GLU A 289 -15.40 30.83 -1.73
N ALA A 290 -15.81 29.64 -1.28
CA ALA A 290 -15.04 28.92 -0.29
C ALA A 290 -13.68 28.67 -0.95
N ALA A 291 -12.62 29.19 -0.35
CA ALA A 291 -11.26 28.90 -0.78
C ALA A 291 -11.08 27.37 -0.80
N ALA A 292 -11.02 26.81 -2.01
CA ALA A 292 -10.74 25.41 -2.22
C ALA A 292 -9.37 25.12 -1.58
N GLY A 293 -9.34 24.26 -0.56
CA GLY A 293 -8.09 23.70 -0.09
C GLY A 293 -7.38 23.04 -1.28
N ALA A 294 -6.08 23.28 -1.44
CA ALA A 294 -5.30 22.68 -2.52
C ALA A 294 -5.48 21.16 -2.48
N GLN A 295 -5.92 20.58 -3.59
CA GLN A 295 -6.14 19.14 -3.73
C GLN A 295 -4.81 18.40 -3.59
N ALA A 296 -4.79 17.28 -2.88
CA ALA A 296 -3.57 16.53 -2.65
C ALA A 296 -3.00 16.01 -3.98
N SER A 297 -1.67 15.98 -4.09
CA SER A 297 -0.95 15.54 -5.29
C SER A 297 0.34 14.83 -4.92
N LEU A 298 0.83 13.96 -5.79
CA LEU A 298 2.11 13.31 -5.56
C LEU A 298 3.27 14.20 -6.03
N SER A 299 4.35 14.29 -5.25
CA SER A 299 5.57 15.00 -5.64
C SER A 299 6.10 14.56 -7.00
N THR A 300 6.71 15.48 -7.75
CA THR A 300 7.39 15.17 -9.02
C THR A 300 8.81 14.64 -8.82
N GLN A 301 9.35 14.71 -7.59
CA GLN A 301 10.67 14.20 -7.24
C GLN A 301 10.57 13.06 -6.23
N GLU A 302 11.30 11.98 -6.49
CA GLU A 302 11.51 10.86 -5.58
C GLU A 302 12.83 10.97 -4.82
N THR A 303 12.88 10.27 -3.68
CA THR A 303 14.14 9.77 -3.13
C THR A 303 14.28 8.30 -3.51
N ARG A 304 15.35 7.98 -4.24
CA ARG A 304 15.67 6.62 -4.68
C ARG A 304 16.74 6.01 -3.79
N SER A 305 16.47 4.80 -3.30
CA SER A 305 17.38 4.06 -2.44
C SER A 305 17.58 2.64 -2.94
N SER A 306 18.84 2.18 -2.98
CA SER A 306 19.20 0.79 -3.28
C SER A 306 19.93 0.17 -2.08
N PRO A 307 19.20 -0.28 -1.05
CA PRO A 307 19.82 -0.83 0.16
C PRO A 307 20.74 -2.01 -0.17
N PRO A 308 22.02 -2.00 0.25
CA PRO A 308 22.91 -3.14 0.08
C PRO A 308 22.33 -4.40 0.71
N GLY A 309 22.42 -5.54 0.01
CA GLY A 309 21.81 -6.81 0.43
C GLY A 309 20.40 -7.05 -0.13
N THR A 310 19.91 -6.18 -1.01
CA THR A 310 18.71 -6.37 -1.83
C THR A 310 19.07 -6.47 -3.31
N ALA A 311 18.24 -7.14 -4.11
CA ALA A 311 18.45 -7.30 -5.55
C ALA A 311 17.14 -7.30 -6.34
N VAL A 312 16.16 -8.13 -5.97
CA VAL A 312 14.94 -8.40 -6.74
C VAL A 312 13.71 -8.21 -5.85
N LEU A 313 13.60 -7.02 -5.25
CA LEU A 313 12.48 -6.63 -4.38
C LEU A 313 11.13 -6.79 -5.08
N PHE A 314 10.19 -7.50 -4.47
CA PHE A 314 8.86 -7.76 -5.01
C PHE A 314 7.77 -7.24 -4.05
N GLY A 315 7.01 -8.16 -3.48
CA GLY A 315 5.78 -7.94 -2.75
C GLY A 315 6.09 -7.32 -1.41
N SER A 316 5.46 -6.18 -1.15
CA SER A 316 5.83 -5.29 -0.06
C SER A 316 4.61 -4.91 0.77
N GLN A 317 4.79 -4.85 2.08
CA GLN A 317 3.79 -4.48 3.06
C GLN A 317 4.39 -3.47 4.05
N VAL A 318 3.67 -2.38 4.31
CA VAL A 318 4.05 -1.49 5.42
C VAL A 318 3.84 -2.24 6.73
N ILE A 319 4.85 -2.22 7.61
CA ILE A 319 4.76 -2.83 8.93
C ILE A 319 3.91 -1.92 9.82
N PRO A 320 2.74 -2.36 10.30
CA PRO A 320 1.81 -1.48 11.01
C PRO A 320 2.40 -0.89 12.30
N GLY A 321 2.20 0.41 12.51
CA GLY A 321 2.64 1.14 13.70
C GLY A 321 4.15 1.33 13.83
N SER A 322 4.93 1.09 12.77
CA SER A 322 6.37 1.32 12.76
C SER A 322 6.70 2.82 12.67
N ASN A 323 7.67 3.27 13.48
CA ASN A 323 8.20 4.64 13.43
C ASN A 323 9.71 4.61 13.73
N PRO A 324 10.60 4.92 12.75
CA PRO A 324 10.29 5.31 11.37
C PRO A 324 9.51 4.24 10.59
N PRO A 325 8.83 4.58 9.48
CA PRO A 325 8.13 3.61 8.66
C PRO A 325 9.05 2.46 8.22
N GLN A 326 8.57 1.24 8.42
CA GLN A 326 9.23 0.02 8.00
C GLN A 326 8.39 -0.73 6.97
N ILE A 327 9.07 -1.44 6.08
CA ILE A 327 8.47 -2.20 4.99
C ILE A 327 9.00 -3.63 5.08
N PHE A 328 8.09 -4.59 5.21
CA PHE A 328 8.40 -5.99 4.95
C PHE A 328 8.29 -6.22 3.44
N ALA A 329 9.36 -6.65 2.80
CA ALA A 329 9.41 -6.93 1.37
C ALA A 329 9.97 -8.31 1.12
N THR A 330 9.44 -9.02 0.13
CA THR A 330 10.12 -10.18 -0.44
C THR A 330 11.20 -9.72 -1.40
N ASP A 331 12.23 -10.54 -1.53
CA ASP A 331 13.26 -10.41 -2.56
C ASP A 331 13.43 -11.77 -3.22
N ALA A 332 13.05 -11.87 -4.49
CA ALA A 332 13.01 -13.13 -5.22
C ALA A 332 14.39 -13.78 -5.41
N SER A 333 15.48 -13.08 -5.07
CA SER A 333 16.84 -13.63 -5.11
C SER A 333 17.27 -14.38 -3.84
N PHE A 334 16.57 -14.20 -2.71
CA PHE A 334 16.91 -14.93 -1.48
C PHE A 334 15.75 -15.25 -0.54
N GLY A 335 14.68 -14.45 -0.46
CA GLY A 335 13.65 -14.63 0.56
C GLY A 335 12.91 -13.34 0.93
N ALA A 336 13.17 -12.81 2.13
CA ALA A 336 12.51 -11.59 2.61
C ALA A 336 13.45 -10.63 3.34
N ALA A 337 13.15 -9.35 3.24
CA ALA A 337 13.86 -8.22 3.82
C ALA A 337 12.92 -7.32 4.61
N ILE A 338 13.47 -6.65 5.63
CA ILE A 338 12.83 -5.54 6.31
C ILE A 338 13.62 -4.28 6.01
N LEU A 339 12.94 -3.30 5.40
CA LEU A 339 13.49 -1.99 5.09
C LEU A 339 12.98 -0.96 6.09
N SER A 340 13.79 0.05 6.40
CA SER A 340 13.37 1.24 7.14
C SER A 340 13.53 2.47 6.26
N VAL A 341 12.55 3.37 6.27
CA VAL A 341 12.58 4.65 5.56
C VAL A 341 12.73 5.79 6.57
N ASP A 342 13.84 6.51 6.54
CA ASP A 342 14.11 7.58 7.50
C ASP A 342 13.41 8.91 7.14
N GLN A 343 13.65 9.95 7.94
CA GLN A 343 13.06 11.29 7.73
C GLN A 343 13.54 11.99 6.45
N THR A 344 14.62 11.51 5.84
CA THR A 344 15.12 11.97 4.53
C THR A 344 14.51 11.18 3.37
N MET A 345 13.58 10.26 3.66
CA MET A 345 12.98 9.31 2.71
C MET A 345 14.00 8.30 2.15
N SER A 346 15.16 8.15 2.81
CA SER A 346 16.17 7.18 2.42
C SER A 346 15.86 5.83 3.04
N ALA A 347 15.94 4.77 2.23
CA ALA A 347 15.70 3.40 2.67
C ALA A 347 17.00 2.70 3.05
N THR A 348 16.96 1.90 4.12
CA THR A 348 18.06 1.04 4.56
C THR A 348 17.54 -0.36 4.88
N LEU A 349 18.40 -1.36 4.73
CA LEU A 349 18.10 -2.74 5.09
C LEU A 349 18.33 -2.94 6.59
N LEU A 350 17.31 -3.38 7.33
CA LEU A 350 17.40 -3.70 8.75
C LEU A 350 17.70 -5.17 9.00
N ALA A 351 17.02 -6.05 8.28
CA ALA A 351 17.14 -7.49 8.40
C ALA A 351 16.80 -8.16 7.07
N ASN A 352 17.35 -9.34 6.85
CA ASN A 352 16.96 -10.23 5.78
C ASN A 352 17.03 -11.68 6.23
N GLN A 353 16.27 -12.54 5.55
CA GLN A 353 16.22 -13.97 5.80
C GLN A 353 16.10 -14.69 4.46
N SER A 354 17.02 -15.62 4.21
CA SER A 354 16.91 -16.53 3.09
C SER A 354 15.87 -17.61 3.36
N ILE A 355 15.14 -18.02 2.33
CA ILE A 355 14.16 -19.11 2.39
C ILE A 355 14.69 -20.28 1.58
N ASP A 356 15.08 -21.35 2.26
CA ASP A 356 15.64 -22.54 1.62
C ASP A 356 14.60 -23.21 0.70
N GLY A 357 15.04 -23.59 -0.50
CA GLY A 357 14.20 -24.25 -1.50
C GLY A 357 13.18 -23.33 -2.18
N GLN A 358 13.29 -22.00 -2.06
CA GLN A 358 12.48 -21.10 -2.88
C GLN A 358 12.81 -21.26 -4.38
N SER A 359 11.80 -21.01 -5.23
CA SER A 359 12.00 -20.85 -6.67
C SER A 359 11.99 -19.38 -7.03
N ALA A 360 10.96 -18.64 -6.61
CA ALA A 360 10.86 -17.20 -6.65
C ALA A 360 9.80 -16.73 -5.66
N THR A 361 10.19 -16.50 -4.40
CA THR A 361 9.29 -15.96 -3.37
C THR A 361 9.03 -14.49 -3.66
N CYS A 362 7.78 -14.17 -3.99
CA CYS A 362 7.44 -12.89 -4.61
C CYS A 362 6.33 -12.15 -3.86
N TRP A 363 5.25 -12.80 -3.43
CA TRP A 363 4.12 -12.07 -2.83
C TRP A 363 4.18 -12.07 -1.32
N SER A 364 3.63 -11.03 -0.70
CA SER A 364 3.53 -10.92 0.74
C SER A 364 2.22 -10.29 1.23
N THR A 365 1.80 -10.69 2.43
CA THR A 365 0.74 -10.03 3.21
C THR A 365 1.10 -10.07 4.69
N ILE A 366 0.47 -9.23 5.51
CA ILE A 366 0.62 -9.24 6.97
C ILE A 366 -0.70 -9.69 7.59
N SER A 367 -0.64 -10.72 8.43
CA SER A 367 -1.79 -11.20 9.19
C SER A 367 -2.06 -10.29 10.39
N PRO A 368 -3.25 -9.67 10.50
CA PRO A 368 -3.60 -8.82 11.64
C PRO A 368 -3.76 -9.64 12.94
N LEU A 369 -4.07 -10.93 12.85
CA LEU A 369 -4.26 -11.80 14.01
C LEU A 369 -2.93 -12.24 14.63
N THR A 370 -1.98 -12.68 13.81
CA THR A 370 -0.70 -13.21 14.28
C THR A 370 0.40 -12.15 14.33
N ASN A 371 0.20 -11.00 13.69
CA ASN A 371 1.18 -9.93 13.55
C ASN A 371 2.52 -10.43 12.96
N THR A 372 2.38 -11.26 11.92
CA THR A 372 3.46 -11.88 11.15
C THR A 372 3.20 -11.67 9.66
N ALA A 373 4.26 -11.68 8.87
CA ALA A 373 4.15 -11.72 7.42
C ALA A 373 3.91 -13.15 6.95
N PHE A 374 3.16 -13.30 5.87
CA PHE A 374 3.09 -14.53 5.08
C PHE A 374 3.60 -14.22 3.68
N VAL A 375 4.42 -15.11 3.15
CA VAL A 375 5.00 -14.98 1.80
C VAL A 375 4.75 -16.24 0.98
N THR A 376 4.64 -16.07 -0.34
CA THR A 376 4.39 -17.17 -1.28
C THR A 376 5.30 -17.15 -2.48
N ASP A 377 5.39 -18.31 -3.11
CA ASP A 377 6.28 -18.60 -4.22
C ASP A 377 5.48 -19.13 -5.41
N VAL A 378 5.82 -18.65 -6.60
CA VAL A 378 5.15 -19.04 -7.85
C VAL A 378 5.35 -20.51 -8.21
N GLY A 379 6.49 -21.08 -7.82
CA GLY A 379 6.91 -22.44 -8.19
C GLY A 379 6.96 -23.42 -7.01
N VAL A 380 6.58 -22.97 -5.81
CA VAL A 380 6.55 -23.82 -4.61
C VAL A 380 5.21 -23.65 -3.92
N ASN A 381 4.41 -24.70 -3.88
CA ASN A 381 3.08 -24.70 -3.27
C ASN A 381 3.13 -24.73 -1.74
N ARG A 382 3.65 -23.65 -1.15
CA ARG A 382 3.74 -23.44 0.29
C ARG A 382 3.56 -21.98 0.66
N MET A 383 3.18 -21.74 1.92
CA MET A 383 3.27 -20.43 2.55
C MET A 383 4.35 -20.43 3.63
N VAL A 384 5.12 -19.36 3.73
CA VAL A 384 6.10 -19.18 4.80
C VAL A 384 5.66 -18.01 5.67
N GLU A 385 5.51 -18.26 6.97
CA GLU A 385 5.24 -17.23 7.97
C GLU A 385 6.55 -16.69 8.53
N MET A 386 6.69 -15.37 8.59
CA MET A 386 7.93 -14.70 8.97
C MET A 386 7.66 -13.56 9.96
N ARG A 387 8.61 -13.32 10.85
CA ARG A 387 8.54 -12.23 11.82
C ARG A 387 8.74 -10.87 11.18
N LEU A 388 8.07 -9.85 11.71
CA LEU A 388 8.17 -8.47 11.23
C LEU A 388 9.33 -7.68 11.83
N ASP A 389 10.03 -8.20 12.86
CA ASP A 389 11.14 -7.51 13.51
C ASP A 389 12.52 -7.92 13.00
N ASP A 390 12.68 -9.18 12.58
CA ASP A 390 13.97 -9.72 12.12
C ASP A 390 13.89 -10.61 10.86
N ALA A 391 12.71 -10.71 10.24
CA ALA A 391 12.43 -11.58 9.09
C ALA A 391 12.61 -13.08 9.34
N SER A 392 12.87 -13.54 10.58
CA SER A 392 13.06 -14.96 10.84
C SER A 392 11.79 -15.78 10.54
N ILE A 393 11.98 -17.00 10.06
CA ILE A 393 10.89 -17.92 9.73
C ILE A 393 10.26 -18.42 11.03
N VAL A 394 8.93 -18.31 11.12
CA VAL A 394 8.11 -18.79 12.24
C VAL A 394 7.57 -20.19 11.94
N SER A 395 7.01 -20.37 10.75
CA SER A 395 6.41 -21.64 10.32
C SER A 395 6.35 -21.73 8.80
N GLU A 396 6.24 -22.96 8.29
CA GLU A 396 5.96 -23.26 6.88
C GLU A 396 4.69 -24.09 6.78
N ILE A 397 3.90 -23.82 5.73
CA ILE A 397 2.64 -24.50 5.43
C ILE A 397 2.78 -25.12 4.06
N ASP A 398 3.02 -26.42 3.99
CA ASP A 398 3.20 -27.15 2.74
C ASP A 398 1.86 -27.62 2.18
N LEU A 399 1.30 -26.85 1.24
CA LEU A 399 0.02 -27.15 0.59
C LEU A 399 0.15 -28.23 -0.50
N SER A 400 1.38 -28.62 -0.87
CA SER A 400 1.58 -29.74 -1.80
C SER A 400 1.21 -31.09 -1.18
N GLN A 401 1.22 -31.17 0.16
CA GLN A 401 0.82 -32.38 0.90
C GLN A 401 -0.69 -32.48 1.10
N GLU A 402 -1.43 -31.40 0.89
CA GLU A 402 -2.88 -31.36 1.01
C GLU A 402 -3.52 -31.91 -0.27
N LYS A 403 -4.31 -32.99 -0.14
CA LYS A 403 -4.92 -33.66 -1.30
C LYS A 403 -5.74 -32.71 -2.19
N ALA A 404 -6.36 -31.68 -1.60
CA ALA A 404 -7.18 -30.72 -2.34
C ALA A 404 -6.34 -29.78 -3.22
N SER A 405 -5.17 -29.35 -2.76
CA SER A 405 -4.29 -28.38 -3.43
C SER A 405 -3.01 -28.98 -3.99
N SER A 406 -2.79 -30.29 -3.90
CA SER A 406 -1.52 -30.95 -4.28
C SER A 406 -1.15 -30.77 -5.75
N ALA A 407 -2.09 -30.38 -6.61
CA ALA A 407 -1.88 -30.13 -8.04
C ALA A 407 -1.61 -28.65 -8.38
N ASP A 408 -1.65 -27.76 -7.39
CA ASP A 408 -1.35 -26.34 -7.61
C ASP A 408 0.15 -26.16 -7.91
N PRO A 409 0.50 -25.35 -8.91
CA PRO A 409 1.90 -25.12 -9.28
C PRO A 409 2.69 -24.32 -8.24
N GLY A 410 1.98 -23.54 -7.43
CA GLY A 410 2.49 -22.53 -6.52
C GLY A 410 1.42 -21.48 -6.27
N LEU A 411 1.77 -20.43 -5.54
CA LEU A 411 0.83 -19.42 -5.06
C LEU A 411 1.31 -18.02 -5.46
N ILE A 412 0.46 -17.31 -6.20
CA ILE A 412 0.63 -15.91 -6.56
C ILE A 412 -0.43 -15.10 -5.84
N ASP A 413 -0.09 -13.89 -5.39
CA ASP A 413 -1.00 -12.98 -4.69
C ASP A 413 -1.68 -13.53 -3.42
N LEU A 414 -1.65 -12.74 -2.36
CA LEU A 414 -2.31 -13.09 -1.12
C LEU A 414 -2.75 -11.88 -0.32
N ARG A 415 -3.78 -12.09 0.50
CA ARG A 415 -4.22 -11.15 1.51
C ARG A 415 -4.62 -11.88 2.78
N ALA A 416 -4.41 -11.25 3.92
CA ALA A 416 -4.89 -11.75 5.20
C ALA A 416 -6.00 -10.85 5.75
N ALA A 417 -7.04 -11.46 6.33
CA ALA A 417 -8.11 -10.77 7.03
C ALA A 417 -8.68 -11.67 8.13
N GLY A 418 -9.03 -11.06 9.27
CA GLY A 418 -9.40 -11.81 10.46
C GLY A 418 -8.28 -12.78 10.85
N GLY A 419 -8.62 -14.06 10.96
CA GLY A 419 -7.68 -15.15 11.24
C GLY A 419 -7.23 -15.97 10.04
N PHE A 420 -7.46 -15.50 8.81
CA PHE A 420 -7.23 -16.30 7.61
C PHE A 420 -6.28 -15.60 6.63
N VAL A 421 -5.55 -16.42 5.88
CA VAL A 421 -4.76 -16.03 4.70
C VAL A 421 -5.42 -16.63 3.47
N TYR A 422 -5.70 -15.78 2.50
CA TYR A 422 -6.26 -16.11 1.19
C TYR A 422 -5.13 -16.01 0.19
N ALA A 423 -4.84 -17.09 -0.54
CA ALA A 423 -3.77 -17.12 -1.54
C ALA A 423 -4.28 -17.70 -2.85
N LEU A 424 -3.96 -17.04 -3.96
CA LEU A 424 -4.40 -17.44 -5.28
C LEU A 424 -3.37 -18.40 -5.89
N SER A 425 -3.84 -19.51 -6.41
CA SER A 425 -3.11 -20.36 -7.34
C SER A 425 -3.63 -20.02 -8.73
N PRO A 426 -2.77 -19.61 -9.68
CA PRO A 426 -3.19 -19.28 -11.03
C PRO A 426 -3.50 -20.53 -11.86
N GLY A 427 -3.24 -21.75 -11.38
CA GLY A 427 -3.32 -22.94 -12.22
C GLY A 427 -2.26 -22.97 -13.33
N ASN A 428 -2.28 -24.00 -14.17
CA ASN A 428 -1.22 -24.22 -15.18
C ASN A 428 -1.72 -24.87 -16.49
N GLY A 429 -3.03 -24.76 -16.75
CA GLY A 429 -3.68 -25.42 -17.90
C GLY A 429 -3.99 -26.91 -17.68
N THR A 430 -3.43 -27.52 -16.63
CA THR A 430 -3.84 -28.85 -16.13
C THR A 430 -4.60 -28.74 -14.81
N SER A 431 -4.12 -27.92 -13.87
CA SER A 431 -4.86 -27.49 -12.69
C SER A 431 -5.65 -26.21 -12.97
N GLU A 432 -6.85 -26.13 -12.40
CA GLU A 432 -7.68 -24.92 -12.40
C GLU A 432 -7.02 -23.85 -11.52
N ALA A 433 -7.26 -22.57 -11.84
CA ALA A 433 -7.01 -21.51 -10.88
C ALA A 433 -7.87 -21.75 -9.62
N ALA A 434 -7.35 -21.45 -8.45
CA ALA A 434 -8.00 -21.73 -7.17
C ALA A 434 -7.58 -20.73 -6.08
N VAL A 435 -8.43 -20.53 -5.07
CA VAL A 435 -8.03 -19.80 -3.85
C VAL A 435 -7.92 -20.78 -2.70
N SER A 436 -6.74 -20.82 -2.08
CA SER A 436 -6.50 -21.51 -0.82
C SER A 436 -6.81 -20.58 0.34
N VAL A 437 -7.67 -21.04 1.27
CA VAL A 437 -7.98 -20.37 2.53
C VAL A 437 -7.26 -21.13 3.64
N VAL A 438 -6.32 -20.48 4.30
CA VAL A 438 -5.52 -21.07 5.37
C VAL A 438 -5.79 -20.35 6.68
N ASP A 439 -6.04 -21.11 7.74
CA ASP A 439 -6.15 -20.56 9.09
C ASP A 439 -4.76 -20.16 9.60
N ALA A 440 -4.59 -18.88 9.91
CA ALA A 440 -3.31 -18.29 10.25
C ALA A 440 -2.77 -18.79 11.60
N GLN A 441 -3.56 -19.44 12.46
CA GLN A 441 -3.08 -19.94 13.76
C GLN A 441 -2.78 -21.43 13.71
N SER A 442 -3.75 -22.24 13.27
CA SER A 442 -3.65 -23.69 13.18
C SER A 442 -2.84 -24.16 11.98
N LYS A 443 -2.57 -23.27 11.01
CA LYS A 443 -1.80 -23.54 9.80
C LYS A 443 -2.46 -24.58 8.88
N GLN A 444 -3.76 -24.80 9.05
CA GLN A 444 -4.51 -25.79 8.27
C GLN A 444 -5.14 -25.14 7.05
N LEU A 445 -5.18 -25.90 5.95
CA LEU A 445 -6.02 -25.58 4.80
C LEU A 445 -7.49 -25.74 5.19
N VAL A 446 -8.22 -24.63 5.24
CA VAL A 446 -9.65 -24.58 5.59
C VAL A 446 -10.50 -24.86 4.36
N GLN A 447 -10.10 -24.32 3.21
CA GLN A 447 -10.81 -24.48 1.96
C GLN A 447 -9.84 -24.35 0.79
N HIS A 448 -10.11 -25.11 -0.28
CA HIS A 448 -9.54 -24.91 -1.60
C HIS A 448 -10.69 -24.69 -2.57
N ALA A 449 -10.85 -23.46 -3.06
CA ALA A 449 -11.97 -23.04 -3.89
C ALA A 449 -11.51 -22.91 -5.35
N THR A 450 -11.86 -23.87 -6.20
CA THR A 450 -11.50 -23.81 -7.63
C THR A 450 -12.39 -22.84 -8.40
N LEU A 451 -11.80 -22.17 -9.39
CA LEU A 451 -12.40 -21.06 -10.12
C LEU A 451 -12.82 -21.44 -11.56
N GLY A 452 -12.53 -22.68 -12.00
CA GLY A 452 -12.86 -23.10 -13.37
C GLY A 452 -14.36 -23.05 -13.69
N LYS A 453 -15.23 -23.34 -12.70
CA LYS A 453 -16.69 -23.30 -12.87
C LYS A 453 -17.26 -21.92 -13.18
N ILE A 454 -16.55 -20.86 -12.82
CA ILE A 454 -16.95 -19.47 -13.07
C ILE A 454 -16.22 -18.87 -14.28
N GLY A 455 -15.48 -19.70 -15.03
CA GLY A 455 -14.79 -19.30 -16.26
C GLY A 455 -13.50 -18.52 -16.03
N VAL A 456 -12.98 -18.49 -14.80
CA VAL A 456 -11.70 -17.85 -14.49
C VAL A 456 -10.57 -18.79 -14.88
N GLY A 457 -9.68 -18.30 -15.76
CA GLY A 457 -8.56 -19.06 -16.29
C GLY A 457 -7.25 -18.81 -15.56
N ALA A 458 -6.15 -19.22 -16.21
CA ALA A 458 -4.83 -19.21 -15.61
C ALA A 458 -4.14 -17.84 -15.55
N ASN A 459 -4.85 -16.80 -15.99
CA ASN A 459 -4.42 -15.41 -15.91
C ASN A 459 -5.02 -14.70 -14.68
N ALA A 460 -5.68 -15.40 -13.76
CA ALA A 460 -6.15 -14.77 -12.53
C ALA A 460 -4.96 -14.20 -11.74
N MET A 461 -5.09 -12.97 -11.22
CA MET A 461 -4.00 -12.30 -10.49
C MET A 461 -4.49 -11.11 -9.67
N GLY A 462 -3.59 -10.66 -8.80
CA GLY A 462 -3.88 -9.68 -7.76
C GLY A 462 -4.71 -10.27 -6.64
N MET A 463 -4.67 -9.63 -5.49
CA MET A 463 -5.67 -9.87 -4.46
C MET A 463 -5.86 -8.62 -3.61
N ALA A 464 -7.12 -8.25 -3.38
CA ALA A 464 -7.52 -7.27 -2.37
C ALA A 464 -8.55 -7.90 -1.43
N VAL A 465 -8.63 -7.41 -0.20
CA VAL A 465 -9.61 -7.88 0.78
C VAL A 465 -10.31 -6.68 1.41
N LEU A 466 -11.63 -6.74 1.50
CA LEU A 466 -12.43 -5.77 2.26
C LEU A 466 -12.64 -6.32 3.67
N VAL A 467 -12.36 -5.52 4.69
CA VAL A 467 -12.52 -5.87 6.12
C VAL A 467 -13.73 -5.17 6.73
#